data_AF-A0A353RMR4-F1
#
_entry.id   AF-A0A353RMR4-F1
#
_cell.length_a   1.000
_cell.length_b   1.000
_cell.length_c   1.000
_cell.angle_alpha   90.00
_cell.angle_beta   90.00
_cell.angle_gamma   90.00
#
_symmetry.space_group_name_H-M   'P 1'
#
loop_
_entity.id
_entity.type
_entity.pdbx_description
1 polymer ?
#
loop_
_entity_poly.entity_id
_entity_poly.type
_entity_poly.pdbx_seq_one_letter_code
_entity_poly.pdbx_strand_id
1 'polypeptide(L)'
;MGLTALAVNPSWAASSLTGRKTDGSLYISKRPAPGDRNFRSAAVEQTIARVKARIKDPKLAWMFENCFPNTLDTTISFSMQN
;
A
#
# COMPACT_ATOMS: atom_id res chain seq x y z
N MET A 1 -0.24 -40.34 -47.22
CA MET A 1 0.93 -39.57 -46.74
C MET A 1 0.41 -38.43 -45.87
N GLY A 2 0.20 -38.67 -44.58
CA GLY A 2 -0.29 -37.67 -43.63
C GLY A 2 0.76 -37.43 -42.56
N LEU A 3 1.16 -36.17 -42.36
CA LEU A 3 2.15 -35.77 -41.36
C LEU A 3 1.42 -35.30 -40.10
N THR A 4 1.46 -36.09 -39.04
CA THR A 4 0.98 -35.68 -37.71
C THR A 4 2.08 -34.87 -37.01
N ALA A 5 1.85 -33.57 -36.85
CA ALA A 5 2.73 -32.71 -36.07
C ALA A 5 2.46 -32.91 -34.56
N LEU A 6 3.38 -33.58 -33.87
CA LEU A 6 3.40 -33.64 -32.40
C LEU A 6 3.87 -32.29 -31.86
N ALA A 7 2.95 -31.54 -31.28
CA ALA A 7 3.27 -30.31 -30.56
C ALA A 7 4.02 -30.67 -29.27
N VAL A 8 5.33 -30.41 -29.24
CA VAL A 8 6.15 -30.49 -28.04
C VAL A 8 5.88 -29.27 -27.17
N ASN A 9 5.10 -29.45 -26.09
CA ASN A 9 4.91 -28.42 -25.07
C ASN A 9 6.08 -28.50 -24.07
N PRO A 10 7.01 -27.54 -24.04
CA PRO A 10 8.16 -27.64 -23.17
C PRO A 10 7.76 -27.26 -21.74
N SER A 11 8.10 -28.11 -20.78
CA SER A 11 7.77 -27.96 -19.34
C SER A 11 8.35 -26.69 -18.69
N TRP A 12 9.33 -26.03 -19.33
CA TRP A 12 9.90 -24.78 -18.84
C TRP A 12 9.04 -23.54 -19.12
N ALA A 13 8.07 -23.63 -20.04
CA ALA A 13 7.17 -22.51 -20.38
C ALA A 13 6.14 -22.21 -19.28
N ALA A 14 6.10 -22.98 -18.18
CA ALA A 14 5.18 -22.81 -17.06
C ALA A 14 5.73 -21.96 -15.90
N SER A 15 6.87 -21.29 -16.07
CA SER A 15 7.43 -20.40 -15.04
C SER A 15 7.14 -18.95 -15.40
N SER A 16 6.22 -18.30 -14.68
CA SER A 16 6.28 -16.86 -14.32
C SER A 16 4.98 -16.30 -13.69
N LEU A 17 4.10 -17.12 -13.12
CA LEU A 17 2.93 -16.61 -12.37
C LEU A 17 2.94 -16.99 -10.89
N THR A 18 4.10 -17.33 -10.33
CA THR A 18 4.25 -17.48 -8.87
C THR A 18 4.03 -16.13 -8.21
N GLY A 19 2.77 -15.92 -7.80
CA GLY A 19 2.32 -14.75 -7.08
C GLY A 19 3.27 -14.41 -5.93
N ARG A 20 3.76 -13.18 -5.94
CA ARG A 20 4.60 -12.59 -4.89
C ARG A 20 3.90 -12.78 -3.55
N LYS A 21 4.42 -13.65 -2.70
CA LYS A 21 3.94 -13.79 -1.31
C LYS A 21 4.17 -12.45 -0.60
N THR A 22 3.09 -11.82 -0.16
CA THR A 22 3.14 -10.61 0.66
C THR A 22 3.62 -10.99 2.04
N ASP A 23 4.90 -10.78 2.31
CA ASP A 23 5.48 -10.94 3.64
C ASP A 23 4.84 -9.89 4.58
N GLY A 24 4.10 -10.39 5.57
CA GLY A 24 3.32 -9.61 6.52
C GLY A 24 4.16 -8.79 7.51
N SER A 25 5.49 -8.83 7.40
CA SER A 25 6.42 -8.09 8.27
C SER A 25 7.01 -6.82 7.65
N LEU A 26 6.70 -6.47 6.38
CA LEU A 26 7.47 -5.49 5.61
C LEU A 26 7.08 -4.00 5.74
N TYR A 27 6.02 -3.65 6.46
CA TYR A 27 5.40 -2.32 6.35
C TYR A 27 5.25 -1.60 7.69
N ILE A 28 6.38 -1.10 8.21
CA ILE A 28 6.42 -0.22 9.40
C ILE A 28 5.95 1.19 9.00
N SER A 29 5.07 1.80 9.79
CA SER A 29 4.60 3.17 9.55
C SER A 29 5.76 4.15 9.59
N LYS A 30 5.77 5.09 8.65
CA LYS A 30 6.74 6.20 8.56
C LYS A 30 6.15 7.52 9.04
N ARG A 31 4.92 7.51 9.54
CA ARG A 31 4.32 8.70 10.17
C ARG A 31 5.03 9.02 11.49
N PRO A 32 5.16 10.30 11.86
CA PRO A 32 5.61 10.69 13.19
C PRO A 32 4.74 10.07 14.29
N ALA A 33 5.30 9.94 15.49
CA ALA A 33 4.56 9.50 16.66
C ALA A 33 3.36 10.45 16.89
N PRO A 34 2.24 9.99 17.48
CA PRO A 34 1.04 10.80 17.62
C PRO A 34 1.22 12.13 18.40
N GLY A 35 2.27 12.25 19.22
CA GLY A 35 2.62 13.47 19.95
C GLY A 35 3.45 14.47 19.15
N ASP A 36 4.13 14.01 18.08
CA ASP A 36 5.03 14.83 17.25
C ASP A 36 4.36 15.35 15.98
N ARG A 37 3.05 15.15 15.83
CA ARG A 37 2.28 15.58 14.65
C ARG A 37 1.82 17.01 14.84
N ASN A 38 2.09 17.87 13.86
CA ASN A 38 1.72 19.29 13.92
C ASN A 38 0.21 19.53 14.03
N PHE A 39 -0.60 18.65 13.44
CA PHE A 39 -2.05 18.76 13.48
C PHE A 39 -2.73 17.39 13.43
N ARG A 40 -3.84 17.25 14.16
CA ARG A 40 -4.63 16.01 14.21
C ARG A 40 -6.10 16.31 13.97
N SER A 41 -6.70 15.55 13.05
CA SER A 41 -8.14 15.63 12.74
C SER A 41 -8.76 14.25 12.80
N ALA A 42 -9.85 14.12 13.56
CA ALA A 42 -10.61 12.87 13.66
C ALA A 42 -11.14 12.43 12.28
N ALA A 43 -11.56 13.38 11.44
CA ALA A 43 -12.05 13.09 10.09
C ALA A 43 -10.95 12.49 9.19
N VAL A 44 -9.70 12.93 9.34
CA VAL A 44 -8.55 12.42 8.58
C VAL A 44 -8.24 10.98 8.98
N GLU A 45 -8.16 10.69 10.28
CA GLU A 45 -7.87 9.32 10.77
C GLU A 45 -8.99 8.33 10.37
N GLN A 46 -10.26 8.76 10.44
CA GLN A 46 -11.39 7.95 9.94
C GLN A 46 -11.31 7.68 8.44
N THR A 47 -10.87 8.68 7.66
CA THR A 47 -10.69 8.53 6.21
C THR A 47 -9.54 7.57 5.91
N ILE A 48 -8.43 7.65 6.64
CA ILE A 48 -7.30 6.73 6.51
C ILE A 48 -7.76 5.29 6.72
N ALA A 49 -8.47 5.02 7.82
CA ALA A 49 -9.00 3.68 8.11
C ALA A 49 -9.94 3.17 7.00
N ARG A 50 -10.87 4.03 6.54
CA ARG A 50 -11.85 3.68 5.50
C ARG A 50 -11.19 3.34 4.16
N VAL A 51 -10.22 4.16 3.72
CA VAL A 51 -9.58 4.00 2.42
C VAL A 51 -8.58 2.85 2.45
N LYS A 52 -7.78 2.73 3.51
CA LYS A 52 -6.82 1.63 3.69
C LYS A 52 -7.51 0.26 3.61
N ALA A 53 -8.70 0.12 4.21
CA ALA A 53 -9.49 -1.12 4.14
C ALA A 53 -9.99 -1.49 2.73
N ARG A 54 -10.03 -0.52 1.80
CA ARG A 54 -10.47 -0.74 0.40
C ARG A 54 -9.31 -1.03 -0.55
N ILE A 55 -8.08 -0.76 -0.16
CA ILE A 55 -6.90 -0.99 -0.98
C ILE A 55 -6.44 -2.44 -0.79
N LYS A 56 -6.55 -3.25 -1.85
CA LYS A 56 -6.17 -4.68 -1.82
C LYS A 56 -4.66 -4.88 -1.75
N ASP A 57 -3.88 -4.01 -2.38
CA ASP A 57 -2.42 -4.11 -2.37
C ASP A 57 -1.86 -3.56 -1.05
N PRO A 58 -1.19 -4.38 -0.23
CA PRO A 58 -0.73 -3.96 1.10
C PRO A 58 0.36 -2.88 1.02
N LYS A 59 1.19 -2.88 -0.03
CA LYS A 59 2.22 -1.85 -0.24
C LYS A 59 1.57 -0.52 -0.56
N LEU A 60 0.54 -0.52 -1.42
CA LEU A 60 -0.21 0.69 -1.76
C LEU A 60 -0.99 1.23 -0.55
N ALA A 61 -1.59 0.34 0.24
CA ALA A 61 -2.27 0.71 1.47
C ALA A 61 -1.32 1.37 2.48
N TRP A 62 -0.10 0.83 2.61
CA TRP A 62 0.97 1.40 3.42
C TRP A 62 1.45 2.76 2.88
N MET A 63 1.66 2.88 1.57
CA MET A 63 2.04 4.17 0.95
C MET A 63 0.97 5.24 1.21
N PHE A 64 -0.31 4.88 1.04
CA PHE A 64 -1.43 5.78 1.27
C PHE A 64 -1.45 6.30 2.71
N GLU A 65 -1.32 5.42 3.71
CA GLU A 65 -1.29 5.83 5.12
C GLU A 65 -0.14 6.78 5.44
N ASN A 66 1.03 6.61 4.81
CA ASN A 66 2.19 7.48 5.04
C ASN A 66 2.09 8.82 4.30
N CYS A 67 1.54 8.83 3.08
CA CYS A 67 1.56 10.02 2.22
C CYS A 67 0.34 10.91 2.41
N PHE A 68 -0.84 10.34 2.65
CA PHE A 68 -2.09 11.10 2.73
C PHE A 68 -2.09 12.17 3.84
N PRO A 69 -1.66 11.87 5.08
CA PRO A 69 -1.64 12.88 6.15
C PRO A 69 -0.30 13.63 6.28
N ASN A 70 0.71 13.37 5.45
CA ASN A 70 2.09 13.85 5.69
C ASN A 70 2.18 15.38 5.88
N THR A 71 1.49 16.15 5.05
CA THR A 71 1.45 17.63 5.19
C THR A 71 0.87 18.07 6.54
N LEU A 72 -0.19 17.40 7.00
CA LEU A 72 -0.81 17.68 8.30
C LEU A 72 0.09 17.24 9.46
N ASP A 73 0.80 16.13 9.28
CA ASP A 73 1.67 15.56 10.29
C ASP A 73 2.95 16.41 10.47
N THR A 74 3.57 16.92 9.41
CA THR A 74 4.94 17.49 9.48
C THR A 74 5.09 18.96 9.08
N THR A 75 4.15 19.52 8.31
CA THR A 75 4.41 20.79 7.60
C THR A 75 3.59 21.96 8.13
N ILE A 76 2.32 21.74 8.49
CA ILE A 76 1.44 22.86 8.85
C ILE A 76 1.79 23.41 10.23
N SER A 77 1.57 24.72 10.43
CA SER A 77 1.58 25.36 11.75
C SER A 77 0.20 25.94 11.97
N PHE A 78 -0.56 25.38 12.92
CA PHE A 78 -1.96 25.72 13.16
C PHE A 78 -2.13 26.42 14.51
N SER A 79 -2.92 27.51 14.53
CA SER A 79 -3.33 28.22 15.74
C SER A 79 -4.79 28.66 15.62
N MET A 80 -5.59 28.45 16.65
CA MET A 80 -6.93 29.05 16.73
C MET A 80 -6.83 30.42 17.40
N GLN A 81 -7.48 31.42 16.78
CA GLN A 81 -7.59 32.77 17.30
C GLN A 81 -9.06 33.01 17.64
N ASN A 82 -9.33 33.46 18.86
CA ASN A 82 -10.65 33.60 19.45
C ASN A 82 -11.06 35.07 19.52
#